data_AF-A0A4Q8M3Y6-F1
#
_entry.id   AF-A0A4Q8M3Y6-F1
#
_cell.length_a   1.000
_cell.length_b   1.000
_cell.length_c   1.000
_cell.angle_alpha   90.00
_cell.angle_beta   90.00
_cell.angle_gamma   90.00
#
_symmetry.space_group_name_H-M   'P 1'
#
loop_
_entity.id
_entity.type
_entity.pdbx_description
1 polymer ?
#
loop_
_entity_poly.entity_id
_entity_poly.type
_entity_poly.pdbx_seq_one_letter_code
_entity_poly.pdbx_strand_id
1 'polypeptide(L)'
;MSLIPTIYSSEDPGAPVLTGLAGSLAALLDAILVNGYGSGSTVKAGMGWTRPYTGTNLRAYRNNPVSGLGYYLRLDDTQTRVGRLRTYTAMTAISTGSGMAPTTSMRTNGALWVKSDTADSVARKWWAIGNERCFYLFMAPVGQDQTGIPEDLAQGIPHFAGRLRSRKPGDQYDFAVSLGLNAYNAGDWPNTLSWAFRNVFSGMGWSQGVYQSSPSEGAAVVIARGYGQTGNPVIARIGPDIASSQTCWGGEDGGAVPYPDPVSGGLILSPGFLIEGVSIARASYPGLWVPAHAHPLADLQIETNIAGLPAGTKLLAKSFRYAPTYPSGQVLFDITNEW
;
A
#
# COMPACT_ATOMS: atom_id res chain seq x y z
N MET A 1 -20.05 -8.02 -0.95
CA MET A 1 -19.57 -8.25 0.43
C MET A 1 -19.62 -6.92 1.18
N SER A 2 -19.11 -6.82 2.40
CA SER A 2 -19.08 -5.53 3.12
C SER A 2 -18.08 -4.57 2.49
N LEU A 3 -18.40 -3.27 2.46
CA LEU A 3 -17.46 -2.20 2.12
C LEU A 3 -16.70 -1.67 3.35
N ILE A 4 -17.08 -2.09 4.55
CA ILE A 4 -16.27 -1.92 5.77
C ILE A 4 -15.06 -2.86 5.65
N PRO A 5 -13.84 -2.37 5.92
CA PRO A 5 -12.64 -3.17 5.74
C PRO A 5 -12.55 -4.34 6.72
N THR A 6 -11.83 -5.38 6.31
CA THR A 6 -11.45 -6.51 7.17
C THR A 6 -9.94 -6.49 7.40
N ILE A 7 -9.53 -6.76 8.64
CA ILE A 7 -8.12 -6.82 9.06
C ILE A 7 -7.63 -8.27 9.09
N TYR A 8 -6.43 -8.47 8.56
CA TYR A 8 -5.72 -9.74 8.51
C TYR A 8 -4.29 -9.55 9.02
N SER A 9 -3.75 -10.55 9.70
CA SER A 9 -2.42 -10.55 10.28
C SER A 9 -1.78 -11.92 10.14
N SER A 10 -0.44 -11.93 9.97
CA SER A 10 0.39 -13.14 10.10
C SER A 10 0.28 -13.83 11.45
N GLU A 11 -0.27 -13.14 12.46
CA GLU A 11 -0.47 -13.66 13.81
C GLU A 11 -1.87 -14.25 14.03
N ASP A 12 -2.76 -14.13 13.05
CA ASP A 12 -4.08 -14.75 13.13
C ASP A 12 -3.98 -16.28 13.08
N PRO A 13 -4.83 -17.01 13.82
CA PRO A 13 -4.86 -18.47 13.75
C PRO A 13 -5.17 -18.98 12.33
N GLY A 14 -4.27 -19.79 11.78
CA GLY A 14 -4.39 -20.35 10.43
C GLY A 14 -3.98 -19.39 9.31
N ALA A 15 -3.35 -18.26 9.65
CA ALA A 15 -2.80 -17.32 8.67
C ALA A 15 -1.74 -17.99 7.77
N PRO A 16 -1.70 -17.67 6.47
CA PRO A 16 -0.65 -18.16 5.57
C PRO A 16 0.73 -17.61 5.96
N VAL A 17 1.75 -18.45 5.77
CA VAL A 17 3.15 -18.09 6.04
C VAL A 17 3.77 -17.43 4.81
N LEU A 18 4.16 -16.17 4.94
CA LEU A 18 4.98 -15.47 3.94
C LEU A 18 6.45 -15.86 4.14
N THR A 19 7.16 -16.16 3.05
CA THR A 19 8.58 -16.57 3.07
C THR A 19 9.33 -16.06 1.85
N GLY A 20 10.65 -16.24 1.82
CA GLY A 20 11.51 -15.93 0.68
C GLY A 20 11.35 -16.84 -0.55
N LEU A 21 10.51 -17.88 -0.49
CA LEU A 21 10.32 -18.84 -1.58
C LEU A 21 9.32 -18.38 -2.64
N ALA A 22 9.44 -18.89 -3.87
CA ALA A 22 8.46 -18.67 -4.91
C ALA A 22 7.06 -19.18 -4.51
N GLY A 23 6.01 -18.45 -4.87
CA GLY A 23 4.61 -18.81 -4.56
C GLY A 23 4.10 -18.42 -3.17
N SER A 24 4.94 -17.98 -2.23
CA SER A 24 4.52 -17.60 -0.88
C SER A 24 3.62 -16.35 -0.84
N LEU A 25 3.88 -15.34 -1.67
CA LEU A 25 3.03 -14.16 -1.79
C LEU A 25 1.74 -14.48 -2.56
N ALA A 26 1.81 -15.39 -3.54
CA ALA A 26 0.61 -15.91 -4.18
C ALA A 26 -0.31 -16.61 -3.17
N ALA A 27 0.24 -17.47 -2.30
CA ALA A 27 -0.52 -18.13 -1.24
C ALA A 27 -1.12 -17.14 -0.24
N LEU A 28 -0.35 -16.11 0.16
CA LEU A 28 -0.84 -15.03 1.02
C LEU A 28 -2.04 -14.30 0.40
N LEU A 29 -1.89 -13.82 -0.84
CA LEU A 29 -2.96 -13.09 -1.53
C LEU A 29 -4.16 -13.99 -1.86
N ASP A 30 -3.94 -15.27 -2.17
CA ASP A 30 -5.01 -16.26 -2.35
C ASP A 30 -5.88 -16.35 -1.08
N ALA A 31 -5.26 -16.35 0.10
CA ALA A 31 -5.96 -16.42 1.38
C ALA A 31 -6.69 -15.11 1.71
N ILE A 32 -6.01 -13.95 1.69
CA ILE A 32 -6.63 -12.69 2.16
C ILE A 32 -7.61 -12.09 1.14
N LEU A 33 -7.42 -12.31 -0.16
CA LEU A 33 -8.27 -11.69 -1.18
C LEU A 33 -9.45 -12.56 -1.59
N VAL A 34 -9.27 -13.88 -1.63
CA VAL A 34 -10.22 -14.81 -2.27
C VAL A 34 -10.79 -15.83 -1.30
N ASN A 35 -9.94 -16.67 -0.72
CA ASN A 35 -10.39 -17.90 -0.07
C ASN A 35 -10.81 -17.69 1.39
N GLY A 36 -10.18 -16.74 2.08
CA GLY A 36 -10.16 -16.71 3.54
C GLY A 36 -9.22 -17.75 4.15
N TYR A 37 -9.16 -17.76 5.48
CA TYR A 37 -8.40 -18.74 6.27
C TYR A 37 -8.96 -18.86 7.70
N GLY A 38 -8.37 -19.73 8.52
CA GLY A 38 -8.81 -20.00 9.89
C GLY A 38 -9.86 -21.12 9.97
N SER A 39 -10.30 -21.43 11.19
CA SER A 39 -11.29 -22.48 11.45
C SER A 39 -12.15 -22.14 12.67
N GLY A 40 -13.35 -22.72 12.78
CA GLY A 40 -14.26 -22.44 13.89
C GLY A 40 -14.56 -20.94 14.07
N SER A 41 -14.37 -20.42 15.28
CA SER A 41 -14.61 -19.01 15.61
C SER A 41 -13.55 -18.04 15.10
N THR A 42 -12.44 -18.52 14.52
CA THR A 42 -11.36 -17.68 14.00
C THR A 42 -11.38 -17.58 12.47
N VAL A 43 -12.42 -18.11 11.81
CA VAL A 43 -12.55 -18.01 10.35
C VAL A 43 -12.63 -16.54 9.93
N LYS A 44 -11.78 -16.17 8.98
CA LYS A 44 -11.85 -14.91 8.25
C LYS A 44 -12.11 -15.23 6.78
N ALA A 45 -13.21 -14.73 6.23
CA ALA A 45 -13.48 -14.79 4.79
C ALA A 45 -12.45 -13.95 4.01
N GLY A 46 -12.26 -14.20 2.72
CA GLY A 46 -11.46 -13.30 1.88
C GLY A 46 -12.15 -11.95 1.64
N MET A 47 -11.38 -10.94 1.20
CA MET A 47 -11.87 -9.58 0.94
C MET A 47 -12.90 -9.46 -0.19
N GLY A 48 -13.15 -10.54 -0.95
CA GLY A 48 -14.17 -10.57 -2.00
C GLY A 48 -13.70 -10.33 -3.41
N TRP A 49 -12.40 -10.51 -3.63
CA TRP A 49 -11.83 -10.53 -4.95
C TRP A 49 -12.01 -11.93 -5.56
N THR A 50 -11.92 -11.99 -6.89
CA THR A 50 -11.93 -13.26 -7.61
C THR A 50 -10.55 -13.54 -8.20
N ARG A 51 -10.28 -14.79 -8.58
CA ARG A 51 -9.04 -15.21 -9.24
C ARG A 51 -9.35 -15.96 -10.54
N PRO A 52 -9.77 -15.26 -11.60
CA PRO A 52 -10.22 -15.88 -12.85
C PRO A 52 -9.10 -16.55 -13.65
N TYR A 53 -7.85 -16.11 -13.53
CA TYR A 53 -6.72 -16.68 -14.27
C TYR A 53 -5.57 -17.03 -13.34
N THR A 54 -4.95 -18.19 -13.59
CA THR A 54 -3.83 -18.72 -12.81
C THR A 54 -2.78 -19.36 -13.71
N GLY A 55 -1.57 -19.50 -13.19
CA GLY A 55 -0.47 -20.29 -13.74
C GLY A 55 0.51 -20.65 -12.61
N THR A 56 1.61 -21.32 -12.94
CA THR A 56 2.67 -21.64 -11.96
C THR A 56 3.21 -20.36 -11.31
N ASN A 57 2.92 -20.15 -10.03
CA ASN A 57 3.24 -18.92 -9.27
C ASN A 57 2.69 -17.62 -9.89
N LEU A 58 1.71 -17.72 -10.81
CA LEU A 58 1.05 -16.58 -11.43
C LEU A 58 -0.41 -16.51 -10.98
N ARG A 59 -0.89 -15.28 -10.75
CA ARG A 59 -2.25 -15.00 -10.29
C ARG A 59 -2.78 -13.75 -10.97
N ALA A 60 -4.05 -13.76 -11.37
CA ALA A 60 -4.76 -12.54 -11.73
C ALA A 60 -5.93 -12.38 -10.77
N TYR A 61 -5.81 -11.46 -9.81
CA TYR A 61 -6.88 -11.12 -8.88
C TYR A 61 -7.75 -10.03 -9.48
N ARG A 62 -9.06 -10.17 -9.44
CA ARG A 62 -9.99 -9.17 -9.96
C ARG A 62 -10.84 -8.61 -8.84
N ASN A 63 -10.81 -7.29 -8.66
CA ASN A 63 -11.70 -6.64 -7.69
C ASN A 63 -13.15 -6.65 -8.17
N ASN A 64 -14.10 -6.30 -7.30
CA ASN A 64 -15.52 -6.38 -7.64
C ASN A 64 -15.84 -5.47 -8.87
N PRO A 65 -16.50 -5.99 -9.92
CA PRO A 65 -16.79 -5.22 -11.13
C PRO A 65 -17.88 -4.15 -10.97
N VAL A 66 -18.69 -4.23 -9.91
CA VAL A 66 -19.78 -3.29 -9.64
C VAL A 66 -19.33 -2.23 -8.64
N SER A 67 -18.84 -2.65 -7.47
CA SER A 67 -18.44 -1.72 -6.42
C SER A 67 -17.01 -1.20 -6.61
N GLY A 68 -16.13 -1.98 -7.23
CA GLY A 68 -14.77 -1.60 -7.60
C GLY A 68 -14.69 -1.05 -9.03
N LEU A 69 -13.81 -1.64 -9.85
CA LEU A 69 -13.71 -1.36 -11.29
C LEU A 69 -13.70 -2.65 -12.14
N GLY A 70 -13.62 -3.82 -11.51
CA GLY A 70 -13.43 -5.09 -12.22
C GLY A 70 -12.05 -5.22 -12.86
N TYR A 71 -11.08 -4.46 -12.37
CA TYR A 71 -9.70 -4.46 -12.85
C TYR A 71 -8.95 -5.65 -12.25
N TYR A 72 -7.91 -6.05 -12.97
CA TYR A 72 -7.08 -7.18 -12.59
C TYR A 72 -5.76 -6.70 -12.00
N LEU A 73 -5.36 -7.27 -10.87
CA LEU A 73 -4.02 -7.24 -10.32
C LEU A 73 -3.35 -8.57 -10.67
N ARG A 74 -2.47 -8.55 -11.67
CA ARG A 74 -1.64 -9.68 -12.08
C ARG A 74 -0.40 -9.72 -11.19
N LEU A 75 -0.28 -10.76 -10.38
CA LEU A 75 0.92 -11.12 -9.63
C LEU A 75 1.71 -12.19 -10.37
N ASP A 76 3.02 -12.02 -10.38
CA ASP A 76 4.01 -13.02 -10.73
C ASP A 76 4.98 -13.20 -9.57
N ASP A 77 4.83 -14.35 -8.93
CA ASP A 77 5.54 -14.75 -7.73
C ASP A 77 6.54 -15.87 -8.02
N THR A 78 7.03 -15.92 -9.27
CA THR A 78 8.01 -16.92 -9.72
C THR A 78 9.38 -16.72 -9.09
N GLN A 79 9.71 -15.47 -8.76
CA GLN A 79 10.98 -15.12 -8.15
C GLN A 79 10.95 -15.40 -6.63
N THR A 80 12.08 -15.81 -6.09
CA THR A 80 12.33 -15.72 -4.66
C THR A 80 12.36 -14.25 -4.24
N ARG A 81 12.04 -13.94 -2.99
CA ARG A 81 12.14 -12.59 -2.36
C ARG A 81 11.22 -11.48 -2.87
N VAL A 82 10.72 -11.56 -4.11
CA VAL A 82 9.89 -10.50 -4.69
C VAL A 82 8.70 -11.03 -5.47
N GLY A 83 7.59 -10.30 -5.44
CA GLY A 83 6.48 -10.40 -6.38
C GLY A 83 6.52 -9.28 -7.40
N ARG A 84 6.17 -9.59 -8.65
CA ARG A 84 6.05 -8.63 -9.77
C ARG A 84 4.58 -8.41 -10.09
N LEU A 85 4.11 -7.18 -9.94
CA LEU A 85 2.71 -6.83 -10.12
C LEU A 85 2.49 -5.92 -11.32
N ARG A 86 1.37 -6.16 -12.00
CA ARG A 86 0.80 -5.27 -13.02
C ARG A 86 -0.70 -5.23 -12.87
N THR A 87 -1.30 -4.11 -13.23
CA THR A 87 -2.74 -3.98 -13.37
C THR A 87 -3.13 -4.13 -14.83
N TYR A 88 -4.35 -4.62 -15.08
CA TYR A 88 -4.95 -4.68 -16.40
C TYR A 88 -6.41 -4.24 -16.30
N THR A 89 -6.88 -3.48 -17.28
CA THR A 89 -8.31 -3.10 -17.37
C THR A 89 -9.16 -4.27 -17.86
N ALA A 90 -8.58 -5.15 -18.66
CA ALA A 90 -9.21 -6.40 -19.11
C ALA A 90 -8.16 -7.49 -19.33
N MET A 91 -8.51 -8.75 -19.05
CA MET A 91 -7.68 -9.93 -19.30
C MET A 91 -8.51 -11.05 -19.92
N THR A 92 -7.90 -11.80 -20.83
CA THR A 92 -8.47 -13.00 -21.48
C THR A 92 -7.74 -14.27 -21.10
N ALA A 93 -6.52 -14.17 -20.59
CA ALA A 93 -5.74 -15.26 -20.02
C ALA A 93 -4.69 -14.70 -19.04
N ILE A 94 -3.97 -15.57 -18.33
CA ILE A 94 -2.91 -15.13 -17.41
C ILE A 94 -1.83 -14.35 -18.17
N SER A 95 -1.62 -13.10 -17.78
CA SER A 95 -0.68 -12.15 -18.42
C SER A 95 -1.03 -11.77 -19.88
N THR A 96 -2.26 -12.03 -20.35
CA THR A 96 -2.76 -11.60 -21.67
C THR A 96 -3.99 -10.72 -21.49
N GLY A 97 -3.92 -9.48 -21.96
CA GLY A 97 -4.96 -8.48 -21.73
C GLY A 97 -4.62 -7.11 -22.28
N SER A 98 -5.44 -6.12 -21.94
CA SER A 98 -5.29 -4.72 -22.34
C SER A 98 -5.22 -3.79 -21.12
N GLY A 99 -4.78 -2.55 -21.36
CA GLY A 99 -4.67 -1.53 -20.31
C GLY A 99 -3.65 -1.88 -19.21
N MET A 100 -2.56 -2.53 -19.60
CA MET A 100 -1.49 -2.95 -18.70
C MET A 100 -0.79 -1.74 -18.05
N ALA A 101 -0.68 -1.71 -16.72
CA ALA A 101 0.05 -0.69 -15.97
C ALA A 101 0.84 -1.28 -14.78
N PRO A 102 2.15 -1.00 -14.60
CA PRO A 102 3.03 -0.30 -15.55
C PRO A 102 3.14 -1.05 -16.88
N THR A 103 3.29 -0.31 -17.98
CA THR A 103 3.67 -0.93 -19.26
C THR A 103 5.09 -1.50 -19.17
N THR A 104 5.45 -2.39 -20.09
CA THR A 104 6.82 -2.95 -20.14
C THR A 104 7.88 -1.90 -20.47
N SER A 105 7.53 -0.88 -21.27
CA SER A 105 8.40 0.27 -21.56
C SER A 105 8.55 1.21 -20.37
N MET A 106 7.51 1.32 -19.54
CA MET A 106 7.50 2.14 -18.34
C MET A 106 8.30 1.48 -17.21
N ARG A 107 8.06 0.18 -16.98
CA ARG A 107 8.85 -0.68 -16.08
C ARG A 107 8.89 -2.10 -16.60
N THR A 108 10.08 -2.54 -16.99
CA THR A 108 10.32 -3.90 -17.50
C THR A 108 9.86 -4.98 -16.51
N ASN A 109 10.06 -4.75 -15.20
CA ASN A 109 9.66 -5.70 -14.15
C ASN A 109 8.26 -5.44 -13.55
N GLY A 110 7.56 -4.37 -13.98
CA GLY A 110 6.32 -3.94 -13.33
C GLY A 110 6.56 -3.28 -11.97
N ALA A 111 5.58 -3.39 -11.07
CA ALA A 111 5.75 -3.03 -9.66
C ALA A 111 6.41 -4.17 -8.91
N LEU A 112 7.50 -3.90 -8.18
CA LEU A 112 8.16 -4.89 -7.32
C LEU A 112 7.68 -4.75 -5.88
N TRP A 113 7.12 -5.81 -5.33
CA TRP A 113 6.81 -5.92 -3.90
C TRP A 113 7.79 -6.91 -3.27
N VAL A 114 8.59 -6.45 -2.32
CA VAL A 114 9.59 -7.26 -1.65
C VAL A 114 8.94 -7.97 -0.47
N LYS A 115 8.99 -9.31 -0.50
CA LYS A 115 8.40 -10.17 0.53
C LYS A 115 9.43 -10.72 1.52
N SER A 116 10.70 -10.78 1.14
CA SER A 116 11.81 -11.24 2.00
C SER A 116 13.15 -10.72 1.49
N ASP A 117 14.09 -10.49 2.39
CA ASP A 117 15.50 -10.18 2.08
C ASP A 117 16.37 -11.42 1.82
N THR A 118 15.93 -12.58 2.31
CA THR A 118 16.59 -13.87 2.15
C THR A 118 15.73 -14.83 1.30
N ALA A 119 16.38 -15.74 0.58
CA ALA A 119 15.71 -16.72 -0.29
C ALA A 119 15.62 -18.05 0.44
N ASP A 120 14.80 -18.09 1.47
CA ASP A 120 14.66 -19.24 2.37
C ASP A 120 13.21 -19.43 2.81
N SER A 121 13.00 -20.42 3.68
CA SER A 121 11.72 -20.74 4.29
C SER A 121 11.46 -20.00 5.61
N VAL A 122 12.26 -18.99 5.97
CA VAL A 122 12.04 -18.23 7.21
C VAL A 122 10.75 -17.42 7.08
N ALA A 123 9.91 -17.49 8.10
CA ALA A 123 8.64 -16.80 8.13
C ALA A 123 8.84 -15.28 8.23
N ARG A 124 8.05 -14.55 7.46
CA ARG A 124 8.02 -13.08 7.39
C ARG A 124 6.69 -12.56 7.92
N LYS A 125 6.75 -11.51 8.74
CA LYS A 125 5.57 -10.89 9.34
C LYS A 125 4.83 -10.09 8.28
N TRP A 126 3.51 -10.05 8.39
CA TRP A 126 2.67 -9.25 7.51
C TRP A 126 1.37 -8.84 8.20
N TRP A 127 0.81 -7.73 7.75
CA TRP A 127 -0.48 -7.20 8.17
C TRP A 127 -1.21 -6.62 6.97
N ALA A 128 -2.52 -6.81 6.87
CA ALA A 128 -3.31 -6.31 5.76
C ALA A 128 -4.67 -5.81 6.20
N ILE A 129 -5.21 -4.84 5.46
CA ILE A 129 -6.55 -4.32 5.65
C ILE A 129 -7.17 -3.96 4.31
N GLY A 130 -8.43 -4.31 4.10
CA GLY A 130 -9.06 -4.07 2.81
C GLY A 130 -10.46 -4.62 2.68
N ASN A 131 -11.02 -4.42 1.50
CA ASN A 131 -12.34 -4.91 1.10
C ASN A 131 -12.34 -5.28 -0.40
N GLU A 132 -13.54 -5.43 -0.96
CA GLU A 132 -13.72 -5.86 -2.35
C GLU A 132 -13.32 -4.80 -3.41
N ARG A 133 -12.97 -3.57 -3.01
CA ARG A 133 -12.52 -2.47 -3.88
C ARG A 133 -11.00 -2.31 -3.89
N CYS A 134 -10.37 -2.37 -2.72
CA CYS A 134 -8.94 -2.12 -2.52
C CYS A 134 -8.42 -2.78 -1.24
N PHE A 135 -7.09 -2.89 -1.13
CA PHE A 135 -6.42 -3.32 0.08
C PHE A 135 -5.05 -2.67 0.26
N TYR A 136 -4.62 -2.65 1.51
CA TYR A 136 -3.29 -2.29 1.96
C TYR A 136 -2.62 -3.54 2.53
N LEU A 137 -1.35 -3.72 2.21
CA LEU A 137 -0.55 -4.85 2.67
C LEU A 137 0.79 -4.32 3.18
N PHE A 138 1.10 -4.62 4.43
CA PHE A 138 2.36 -4.29 5.07
C PHE A 138 3.13 -5.60 5.21
N MET A 139 4.23 -5.73 4.49
CA MET A 139 5.10 -6.90 4.57
C MET A 139 6.38 -6.50 5.24
N ALA A 140 6.82 -7.30 6.19
CA ALA A 140 8.06 -7.12 6.91
C ALA A 140 9.08 -8.10 6.27
N PRO A 141 9.95 -7.64 5.35
CA PRO A 141 10.80 -8.52 4.58
C PRO A 141 12.14 -8.83 5.25
N VAL A 142 12.55 -8.12 6.30
CA VAL A 142 13.91 -8.24 6.87
C VAL A 142 13.89 -8.95 8.21
N GLY A 143 14.62 -10.05 8.39
CA GLY A 143 14.54 -10.83 9.64
C GLY A 143 14.84 -10.05 10.93
N GLN A 144 15.67 -9.00 10.84
CA GLN A 144 16.02 -8.08 11.90
C GLN A 144 16.30 -6.69 11.32
N ASP A 145 16.21 -5.64 12.12
CA ASP A 145 16.71 -4.31 11.75
C ASP A 145 18.24 -4.16 11.91
N GLN A 146 18.78 -2.99 11.55
CA GLN A 146 20.23 -2.73 11.64
C GLN A 146 20.78 -2.73 13.08
N THR A 147 19.92 -2.67 14.09
CA THR A 147 20.30 -2.76 15.51
C THR A 147 20.17 -4.18 16.05
N GLY A 148 19.80 -5.15 15.21
CA GLY A 148 19.60 -6.55 15.58
C GLY A 148 18.25 -6.83 16.25
N ILE A 149 17.32 -5.87 16.23
CA ILE A 149 15.98 -6.06 16.79
C ILE A 149 15.17 -6.92 15.80
N PRO A 150 14.57 -8.05 16.25
CA PRO A 150 13.70 -8.87 15.41
C PRO A 150 12.55 -8.08 14.81
N GLU A 151 12.23 -8.40 13.56
CA GLU A 151 11.18 -7.67 12.85
C GLU A 151 9.78 -7.98 13.37
N ASP A 152 8.97 -6.93 13.51
CA ASP A 152 7.60 -7.00 13.99
C ASP A 152 6.58 -6.44 12.97
N LEU A 153 5.30 -6.40 13.36
CA LEU A 153 4.24 -5.85 12.52
C LEU A 153 4.38 -4.35 12.27
N ALA A 154 4.88 -3.58 13.24
CA ALA A 154 5.06 -2.12 13.14
C ALA A 154 6.08 -1.74 12.06
N GLN A 155 6.98 -2.67 11.73
CA GLN A 155 8.04 -2.48 10.76
C GLN A 155 7.69 -2.92 9.33
N GLY A 156 6.43 -3.28 9.08
CA GLY A 156 6.00 -3.65 7.74
C GLY A 156 6.14 -2.52 6.72
N ILE A 157 6.56 -2.87 5.52
CA ILE A 157 6.71 -2.00 4.36
C ILE A 157 5.36 -1.91 3.64
N PRO A 158 4.81 -0.71 3.44
CA PRO A 158 3.44 -0.54 2.98
C PRO A 158 3.31 -0.76 1.48
N HIS A 159 2.26 -1.46 1.07
CA HIS A 159 1.85 -1.66 -0.31
C HIS A 159 0.34 -1.40 -0.44
N PHE A 160 -0.09 -0.99 -1.62
CA PHE A 160 -1.48 -0.72 -1.94
C PHE A 160 -1.84 -1.28 -3.30
N ALA A 161 -3.04 -1.85 -3.42
CA ALA A 161 -3.65 -2.10 -4.72
C ALA A 161 -5.16 -1.94 -4.63
N GLY A 162 -5.73 -1.31 -5.66
CA GLY A 162 -7.17 -1.19 -5.77
C GLY A 162 -7.64 0.17 -6.26
N ARG A 163 -8.94 0.37 -6.13
CA ARG A 163 -9.60 1.62 -6.50
C ARG A 163 -9.27 2.72 -5.49
N LEU A 164 -8.87 3.89 -6.00
CA LEU A 164 -8.72 5.12 -5.22
C LEU A 164 -10.04 5.91 -5.19
N ARG A 165 -10.20 6.84 -4.24
CA ARG A 165 -11.31 7.79 -4.25
C ARG A 165 -10.98 8.96 -5.18
N SER A 166 -11.32 8.79 -6.46
CA SER A 166 -11.05 9.81 -7.48
C SER A 166 -11.77 11.14 -7.20
N ARG A 167 -11.07 12.25 -7.48
CA ARG A 167 -11.70 13.58 -7.52
C ARG A 167 -12.44 13.86 -8.83
N LYS A 168 -12.23 13.01 -9.86
CA LYS A 168 -12.93 13.12 -11.14
C LYS A 168 -14.26 12.35 -11.08
N PRO A 169 -15.41 13.02 -11.27
CA PRO A 169 -16.68 12.31 -11.42
C PRO A 169 -16.64 11.34 -12.60
N GLY A 170 -17.18 10.13 -12.41
CA GLY A 170 -17.20 9.11 -13.46
C GLY A 170 -15.82 8.54 -13.81
N ASP A 171 -14.89 8.55 -12.86
CA ASP A 171 -13.56 8.03 -13.14
C ASP A 171 -13.55 6.52 -13.39
N GLN A 172 -13.05 6.14 -14.56
CA GLN A 172 -12.92 4.74 -14.95
C GLN A 172 -11.52 4.20 -14.77
N TYR A 173 -10.54 5.04 -14.40
CA TYR A 173 -9.12 4.70 -14.38
C TYR A 173 -8.48 4.98 -13.02
N ASP A 174 -9.23 5.03 -11.92
CA ASP A 174 -8.75 5.27 -10.56
C ASP A 174 -8.21 4.02 -9.85
N PHE A 175 -7.99 2.92 -10.57
CA PHE A 175 -7.28 1.76 -10.03
C PHE A 175 -5.77 2.01 -10.02
N ALA A 176 -5.15 1.81 -8.86
CA ALA A 176 -3.72 1.98 -8.69
C ALA A 176 -3.06 0.75 -8.07
N VAL A 177 -1.76 0.62 -8.30
CA VAL A 177 -0.89 -0.31 -7.58
C VAL A 177 0.34 0.44 -7.10
N SER A 178 0.71 0.23 -5.84
CA SER A 178 1.92 0.79 -5.29
C SER A 178 3.13 0.25 -6.02
N LEU A 179 3.99 1.17 -6.40
CA LEU A 179 5.27 0.85 -6.96
C LEU A 179 6.25 0.55 -5.83
N GLY A 180 7.32 -0.13 -6.19
CA GLY A 180 8.52 -0.26 -5.37
C GLY A 180 9.72 -0.07 -6.27
N LEU A 181 10.78 -0.78 -5.98
CA LEU A 181 12.00 -0.78 -6.78
C LEU A 181 11.76 -1.08 -8.27
N ASN A 182 12.66 -0.59 -9.13
CA ASN A 182 12.73 -0.98 -10.54
C ASN A 182 13.47 -2.33 -10.72
N ALA A 183 14.42 -2.61 -9.84
CA ALA A 183 15.17 -3.85 -9.73
C ALA A 183 15.47 -4.12 -8.24
N TYR A 184 15.49 -5.38 -7.83
CA TYR A 184 15.80 -5.78 -6.46
C TYR A 184 17.04 -6.66 -6.43
N ASN A 185 17.98 -6.32 -5.55
CA ASN A 185 19.17 -7.08 -5.21
C ASN A 185 19.13 -7.50 -3.74
N ALA A 186 19.83 -8.59 -3.44
CA ALA A 186 20.01 -9.02 -2.06
C ALA A 186 20.69 -7.90 -1.24
N GLY A 187 20.09 -7.52 -0.11
CA GLY A 187 20.62 -6.46 0.74
C GLY A 187 20.18 -5.04 0.36
N ASP A 188 19.29 -4.87 -0.62
CA ASP A 188 18.63 -3.56 -0.84
C ASP A 188 17.86 -3.13 0.43
N TRP A 189 18.00 -1.86 0.79
CA TRP A 189 17.56 -1.36 2.09
C TRP A 189 16.07 -0.98 2.16
N PRO A 190 15.42 -1.10 3.34
CA PRO A 190 13.99 -0.82 3.53
C PRO A 190 13.48 0.49 2.96
N ASN A 191 14.28 1.56 3.03
CA ASN A 191 13.91 2.89 2.50
C ASN A 191 13.72 2.94 0.97
N THR A 192 14.06 1.87 0.27
CA THR A 192 13.89 1.74 -1.18
C THR A 192 12.81 0.73 -1.58
N LEU A 193 12.32 -0.12 -0.66
CA LEU A 193 11.55 -1.31 -1.01
C LEU A 193 10.07 -1.05 -1.36
N SER A 194 9.51 0.08 -0.89
CA SER A 194 8.19 0.56 -1.33
C SER A 194 8.08 2.07 -1.21
N TRP A 195 7.24 2.65 -2.07
CA TRP A 195 6.97 4.09 -2.08
C TRP A 195 5.53 4.47 -1.77
N ALA A 196 4.67 3.49 -1.43
CA ALA A 196 3.22 3.71 -1.26
C ALA A 196 2.87 4.89 -0.33
N PHE A 197 3.64 5.08 0.75
CA PHE A 197 3.47 6.15 1.76
C PHE A 197 4.73 7.01 1.95
N ARG A 198 5.61 7.06 0.94
CA ARG A 198 6.87 7.79 0.99
C ARG A 198 6.89 8.97 0.02
N ASN A 199 7.39 10.11 0.47
CA ASN A 199 7.78 11.24 -0.36
C ASN A 199 9.21 11.01 -0.87
N VAL A 200 9.42 11.01 -2.18
CA VAL A 200 10.78 10.94 -2.75
C VAL A 200 11.41 12.33 -2.68
N PHE A 201 12.09 12.62 -1.58
CA PHE A 201 12.95 13.79 -1.42
C PHE A 201 14.33 13.58 -2.08
N SER A 202 14.73 12.32 -2.29
CA SER A 202 16.08 11.92 -2.72
C SER A 202 16.24 11.95 -4.25
N GLY A 203 16.29 13.16 -4.81
CA GLY A 203 16.63 13.38 -6.23
C GLY A 203 16.69 14.84 -6.64
N MET A 204 16.26 15.75 -5.77
CA MET A 204 16.24 17.18 -6.05
C MET A 204 17.10 17.85 -4.99
N GLY A 205 18.19 18.49 -5.41
CA GLY A 205 19.02 19.28 -4.51
C GLY A 205 18.18 20.26 -3.70
N TRP A 206 18.71 20.64 -2.54
CA TRP A 206 18.14 21.48 -1.48
C TRP A 206 17.61 22.88 -1.89
N SER A 207 17.33 23.12 -3.18
CA SER A 207 16.98 24.41 -3.76
C SER A 207 15.81 24.41 -4.75
N GLN A 208 15.05 23.32 -4.94
CA GLN A 208 13.85 23.35 -5.79
C GLN A 208 12.61 22.79 -5.11
N GLY A 209 11.54 23.60 -5.11
CA GLY A 209 10.27 23.30 -4.48
C GLY A 209 9.73 21.93 -4.91
N VAL A 210 9.27 21.19 -3.90
CA VAL A 210 8.79 19.79 -3.83
C VAL A 210 7.78 19.38 -4.92
N TYR A 211 7.29 20.32 -5.72
CA TYR A 211 6.25 20.10 -6.73
C TYR A 211 6.73 20.19 -8.18
N GLN A 212 7.90 20.75 -8.49
CA GLN A 212 8.19 21.28 -9.83
C GLN A 212 8.77 20.32 -10.88
N SER A 213 8.94 19.02 -10.59
CA SER A 213 9.48 18.05 -11.57
C SER A 213 8.55 16.88 -11.85
N SER A 214 8.57 16.40 -13.11
CA SER A 214 7.89 15.17 -13.53
C SER A 214 8.47 13.97 -12.76
N PRO A 215 7.65 13.00 -12.33
CA PRO A 215 8.12 11.90 -11.49
C PRO A 215 9.14 11.02 -12.26
N SER A 216 10.43 11.19 -11.96
CA SER A 216 11.48 10.28 -12.41
C SER A 216 11.59 9.12 -11.43
N GLU A 217 11.14 7.95 -11.86
CA GLU A 217 11.45 6.61 -11.34
C GLU A 217 11.10 6.27 -9.88
N GLY A 218 10.87 7.23 -8.99
CA GLY A 218 10.55 7.07 -7.57
C GLY A 218 9.18 7.64 -7.20
N ALA A 219 8.12 6.86 -7.28
CA ALA A 219 6.77 7.36 -7.06
C ALA A 219 5.85 6.34 -6.39
N ALA A 220 4.88 6.82 -5.64
CA ALA A 220 4.08 6.00 -4.76
C ALA A 220 3.30 4.90 -5.48
N VAL A 221 2.64 5.25 -6.59
CA VAL A 221 1.76 4.33 -7.31
C VAL A 221 1.79 4.58 -8.82
N VAL A 222 1.40 3.56 -9.58
CA VAL A 222 0.97 3.75 -10.97
C VAL A 222 -0.55 3.67 -11.03
N ILE A 223 -1.15 4.53 -11.83
CA ILE A 223 -2.58 4.57 -12.11
C ILE A 223 -2.78 4.18 -13.58
N ALA A 224 -3.87 3.46 -13.88
CA ALA A 224 -4.13 2.93 -15.22
C ALA A 224 -4.13 4.00 -16.33
N ARG A 225 -4.62 5.22 -16.04
CA ARG A 225 -4.51 6.42 -16.88
C ARG A 225 -4.59 7.69 -16.05
N GLY A 226 -4.12 8.79 -16.63
CA GLY A 226 -4.23 10.11 -16.05
C GLY A 226 -5.67 10.64 -15.97
N TYR A 227 -5.85 11.77 -15.28
CA TYR A 227 -7.18 12.41 -15.11
C TYR A 227 -7.88 12.76 -16.44
N GLY A 228 -7.12 12.89 -17.54
CA GLY A 228 -7.65 13.03 -18.90
C GLY A 228 -8.39 11.79 -19.42
N GLN A 229 -8.23 10.62 -18.77
CA GLN A 229 -8.80 9.31 -19.12
C GLN A 229 -8.37 8.72 -20.47
N THR A 230 -7.42 9.38 -21.13
CA THR A 230 -6.84 8.98 -22.40
C THR A 230 -5.35 8.71 -22.23
N GLY A 231 -4.75 8.04 -23.21
CA GLY A 231 -3.31 7.82 -23.26
C GLY A 231 -2.80 6.70 -22.34
N ASN A 232 -1.53 6.82 -21.96
CA ASN A 232 -0.76 5.81 -21.25
C ASN A 232 -1.00 5.86 -19.73
N PRO A 233 -0.64 4.78 -19.01
CA PRO A 233 -0.58 4.81 -17.56
C PRO A 233 0.30 5.93 -17.04
N VAL A 234 -0.09 6.48 -15.88
CA VAL A 234 0.63 7.60 -15.25
C VAL A 234 1.20 7.16 -13.92
N ILE A 235 2.39 7.66 -13.64
CA ILE A 235 2.98 7.59 -12.32
C ILE A 235 2.41 8.74 -11.47
N ALA A 236 1.96 8.42 -10.26
CA ALA A 236 1.47 9.40 -9.31
C ALA A 236 2.21 9.24 -7.96
N ARG A 237 2.29 10.35 -7.22
CA ARG A 237 3.00 10.44 -5.94
C ARG A 237 2.03 10.69 -4.81
N ILE A 238 2.44 10.37 -3.58
CA ILE A 238 1.69 10.84 -2.43
C ILE A 238 1.67 12.37 -2.40
N GLY A 239 0.57 12.93 -1.91
CA GLY A 239 0.45 14.36 -1.66
C GLY A 239 1.09 14.76 -0.33
N PRO A 240 1.30 16.06 -0.10
CA PRO A 240 1.68 16.54 1.21
C PRO A 240 0.61 16.21 2.23
N ASP A 241 1.07 16.01 3.46
CA ASP A 241 0.25 16.12 4.66
C ASP A 241 0.10 17.59 5.09
N ILE A 242 -0.73 17.83 6.10
CA ILE A 242 -1.04 19.17 6.61
C ILE A 242 0.16 19.84 7.32
N ALA A 243 1.13 19.04 7.75
CA ALA A 243 2.39 19.48 8.34
C ALA A 243 3.50 18.64 7.72
N SER A 244 4.43 19.30 7.02
CA SER A 244 5.34 18.65 6.10
C SER A 244 6.34 17.74 6.81
N SER A 245 5.95 16.49 7.08
CA SER A 245 6.93 15.43 7.29
C SER A 245 7.62 15.19 5.95
N GLN A 246 8.93 15.46 5.89
CA GLN A 246 9.61 15.67 4.61
C GLN A 246 9.76 14.38 3.78
N THR A 247 9.58 13.21 4.39
CA THR A 247 10.03 11.93 3.82
C THR A 247 8.95 10.85 3.73
N CYS A 248 7.99 10.79 4.64
CA CYS A 248 6.88 9.84 4.62
C CYS A 248 5.75 10.31 5.54
N TRP A 249 4.52 9.86 5.30
CA TRP A 249 3.37 10.25 6.10
C TRP A 249 3.48 9.85 7.58
N GLY A 250 3.19 10.80 8.47
CA GLY A 250 3.32 10.63 9.91
C GLY A 250 4.76 10.36 10.35
N GLY A 251 5.74 10.74 9.54
CA GLY A 251 7.15 10.48 9.77
C GLY A 251 7.76 11.34 10.87
N GLU A 252 8.83 10.82 11.45
CA GLU A 252 9.59 11.47 12.53
C GLU A 252 10.55 12.56 12.03
N ASP A 253 10.75 12.65 10.71
CA ASP A 253 11.65 13.60 10.07
C ASP A 253 11.01 15.00 9.96
N GLY A 254 11.49 15.92 10.79
CA GLY A 254 11.42 17.39 10.70
C GLY A 254 10.17 18.02 10.05
N GLY A 255 9.39 18.78 10.84
CA GLY A 255 8.23 19.54 10.35
C GLY A 255 6.87 18.98 10.77
N ALA A 256 6.86 17.87 11.53
CA ALA A 256 5.66 17.35 12.17
C ALA A 256 5.17 18.28 13.30
N VAL A 257 3.85 18.32 13.49
CA VAL A 257 3.23 19.01 14.63
C VAL A 257 3.47 18.20 15.91
N PRO A 258 3.83 18.83 17.04
CA PRO A 258 3.88 18.13 18.33
C PRO A 258 2.57 17.40 18.63
N TYR A 259 2.65 16.21 19.22
CA TYR A 259 1.49 15.49 19.73
C TYR A 259 1.54 15.45 21.26
N PRO A 260 0.45 15.83 21.97
CA PRO A 260 -0.80 16.40 21.44
C PRO A 260 -0.60 17.77 20.77
N ASP A 261 -1.47 18.12 19.81
CA ASP A 261 -1.43 19.43 19.16
C ASP A 261 -1.50 20.57 20.19
N PRO A 262 -0.57 21.54 20.20
CA PRO A 262 -0.59 22.63 21.18
C PRO A 262 -1.83 23.52 21.14
N VAL A 263 -2.56 23.56 20.02
CA VAL A 263 -3.74 24.43 19.84
C VAL A 263 -5.03 23.71 20.24
N SER A 264 -5.27 22.52 19.69
CA SER A 264 -6.50 21.74 19.89
C SER A 264 -6.39 20.69 21.00
N GLY A 265 -5.18 20.37 21.46
CA GLY A 265 -4.92 19.30 22.43
C GLY A 265 -5.15 17.90 21.87
N GLY A 266 -5.35 17.75 20.56
CA GLY A 266 -5.79 16.51 19.92
C GLY A 266 -4.92 16.06 18.76
N LEU A 267 -5.48 15.15 17.96
CA LEU A 267 -4.88 14.61 16.76
C LEU A 267 -5.31 15.45 15.55
N ILE A 268 -4.34 15.98 14.81
CA ILE A 268 -4.55 16.61 13.51
C ILE A 268 -4.37 15.55 12.43
N LEU A 269 -5.38 15.42 11.58
CA LEU A 269 -5.43 14.46 10.49
C LEU A 269 -5.75 15.14 9.16
N SER A 270 -5.29 14.52 8.08
CA SER A 270 -5.72 14.83 6.72
C SER A 270 -5.94 13.53 5.93
N PRO A 271 -6.83 13.50 4.93
CA PRO A 271 -6.92 12.32 4.07
C PRO A 271 -5.60 12.10 3.33
N GLY A 272 -5.18 10.84 3.16
CA GLY A 272 -4.00 10.53 2.34
C GLY A 272 -4.29 10.83 0.86
N PHE A 273 -3.77 11.93 0.33
CA PHE A 273 -4.00 12.33 -1.06
C PHE A 273 -2.93 11.79 -1.99
N LEU A 274 -3.30 11.69 -3.26
CA LEU A 274 -2.42 11.34 -4.36
C LEU A 274 -2.37 12.51 -5.34
N ILE A 275 -1.18 12.83 -5.83
CA ILE A 275 -0.92 13.87 -6.80
C ILE A 275 -0.44 13.23 -8.12
N GLU A 276 -1.10 13.61 -9.21
CA GLU A 276 -0.66 13.34 -10.57
C GLU A 276 0.13 14.56 -11.09
N GLY A 277 1.22 14.31 -11.82
CA GLY A 277 2.08 15.37 -12.34
C GLY A 277 2.63 16.28 -11.23
N VAL A 278 2.71 17.59 -11.51
CA VAL A 278 3.32 18.59 -10.63
C VAL A 278 2.42 18.91 -9.42
N SER A 279 1.16 19.28 -9.63
CA SER A 279 0.31 19.75 -8.51
C SER A 279 -1.16 19.39 -8.69
N ILE A 280 -1.44 18.29 -9.38
CA ILE A 280 -2.83 17.90 -9.70
C ILE A 280 -3.29 16.89 -8.66
N ALA A 281 -4.06 17.36 -7.68
CA ALA A 281 -4.69 16.48 -6.70
C ALA A 281 -5.63 15.50 -7.42
N ARG A 282 -5.28 14.22 -7.41
CA ARG A 282 -5.86 13.21 -8.30
C ARG A 282 -6.95 12.38 -7.63
N ALA A 283 -6.66 11.92 -6.43
CA ALA A 283 -7.51 11.03 -5.66
C ALA A 283 -7.09 11.04 -4.18
N SER A 284 -7.86 10.40 -3.32
CA SER A 284 -7.41 9.99 -1.99
C SER A 284 -7.41 8.47 -1.85
N TYR A 285 -6.61 7.99 -0.91
CA TYR A 285 -6.59 6.60 -0.49
C TYR A 285 -7.86 6.27 0.32
N PRO A 286 -8.59 5.19 -0.01
CA PRO A 286 -9.80 4.82 0.72
C PRO A 286 -9.52 4.45 2.19
N GLY A 287 -10.27 5.06 3.11
CA GLY A 287 -10.15 4.76 4.54
C GLY A 287 -8.84 5.22 5.21
N LEU A 288 -7.92 5.85 4.47
CA LEU A 288 -6.61 6.24 4.98
C LEU A 288 -6.59 7.70 5.46
N TRP A 289 -6.14 7.89 6.69
CA TRP A 289 -5.88 9.17 7.32
C TRP A 289 -4.39 9.29 7.65
N VAL A 290 -3.87 10.49 7.42
CA VAL A 290 -2.47 10.84 7.64
C VAL A 290 -2.39 11.80 8.82
N PRO A 291 -1.67 11.45 9.89
CA PRO A 291 -1.45 12.36 10.99
C PRO A 291 -0.45 13.45 10.61
N ALA A 292 -0.69 14.66 11.10
CA ALA A 292 0.28 15.76 11.04
C ALA A 292 1.47 15.57 11.98
N HIS A 293 1.36 14.58 12.86
CA HIS A 293 2.27 14.33 13.97
C HIS A 293 3.27 13.23 13.62
N ALA A 294 4.44 13.32 14.23
CA ALA A 294 5.46 12.27 14.16
C ALA A 294 5.01 11.09 15.02
N HIS A 295 4.54 10.03 14.37
CA HIS A 295 4.26 8.74 15.00
C HIS A 295 3.51 8.85 16.36
N PRO A 296 2.34 9.51 16.42
CA PRO A 296 1.71 9.93 17.67
C PRO A 296 1.20 8.79 18.56
N LEU A 297 0.97 7.61 18.00
CA LEU A 297 0.24 6.51 18.64
C LEU A 297 1.05 5.21 18.60
N ALA A 298 0.73 4.24 19.46
CA ALA A 298 1.30 2.89 19.34
C ALA A 298 0.76 2.16 18.09
N ASP A 299 1.53 1.21 17.54
CA ASP A 299 1.06 0.38 16.42
C ASP A 299 -0.20 -0.40 16.82
N LEU A 300 -1.19 -0.43 15.92
CA LEU A 300 -2.50 -1.04 16.12
C LEU A 300 -3.35 -0.43 17.24
N GLN A 301 -2.99 0.75 17.76
CA GLN A 301 -3.83 1.49 18.68
C GLN A 301 -5.12 1.95 17.99
N ILE A 302 -6.27 1.78 18.65
CA ILE A 302 -7.56 2.25 18.15
C ILE A 302 -7.93 3.57 18.84
N GLU A 303 -8.00 4.62 18.05
CA GLU A 303 -8.51 5.91 18.46
C GLU A 303 -10.01 6.03 18.18
N THR A 304 -10.72 6.65 19.11
CA THR A 304 -12.16 6.86 19.05
C THR A 304 -12.50 8.30 19.39
N ASN A 305 -13.72 8.74 19.10
CA ASN A 305 -14.20 10.09 19.41
C ASN A 305 -13.32 11.21 18.82
N ILE A 306 -12.78 10.97 17.62
CA ILE A 306 -11.91 11.94 16.93
C ILE A 306 -12.77 13.07 16.40
N ALA A 307 -12.49 14.29 16.86
CA ALA A 307 -13.21 15.48 16.44
C ALA A 307 -13.07 15.70 14.92
N GLY A 308 -14.17 16.12 14.27
CA GLY A 308 -14.20 16.37 12.83
C GLY A 308 -14.50 15.15 11.95
N LEU A 309 -14.58 13.94 12.53
CA LEU A 309 -15.05 12.73 11.85
C LEU A 309 -16.48 12.37 12.26
N PRO A 310 -17.22 11.59 11.44
CA PRO A 310 -18.54 11.10 11.81
C PRO A 310 -18.55 10.40 13.18
N ALA A 311 -19.61 10.59 13.96
CA ALA A 311 -19.74 9.99 15.28
C ALA A 311 -19.61 8.46 15.20
N GLY A 312 -18.86 7.87 16.13
CA GLY A 312 -18.60 6.43 16.16
C GLY A 312 -17.46 5.96 15.25
N THR A 313 -16.84 6.85 14.47
CA THR A 313 -15.65 6.51 13.67
C THR A 313 -14.53 6.03 14.59
N LYS A 314 -13.93 4.88 14.24
CA LYS A 314 -12.73 4.35 14.88
C LYS A 314 -11.58 4.34 13.88
N LEU A 315 -10.45 4.88 14.28
CA LEU A 315 -9.24 4.85 13.48
C LEU A 315 -8.21 3.93 14.12
N LEU A 316 -7.68 2.99 13.36
CA LEU A 316 -6.60 2.10 13.75
C LEU A 316 -5.27 2.68 13.28
N ALA A 317 -4.36 2.98 14.19
CA ALA A 317 -3.00 3.36 13.88
C ALA A 317 -2.23 2.19 13.29
N LYS A 318 -1.48 2.43 12.22
CA LYS A 318 -0.53 1.48 11.63
C LYS A 318 0.78 2.19 11.36
N SER A 319 1.77 1.82 12.14
CA SER A 319 3.16 2.21 11.94
C SER A 319 3.76 1.39 10.81
N PHE A 320 4.72 1.98 10.12
CA PHE A 320 5.42 1.32 9.02
C PHE A 320 6.89 1.73 8.97
N ARG A 321 7.71 0.85 8.39
CA ARG A 321 9.13 1.13 8.21
C ARG A 321 9.35 1.89 6.91
N TYR A 322 10.01 3.03 7.03
CA TYR A 322 10.63 3.74 5.92
C TYR A 322 12.15 3.82 6.10
N ALA A 323 12.70 3.92 7.30
CA ALA A 323 14.14 3.98 7.55
C ALA A 323 14.76 2.62 7.94
N PRO A 324 16.09 2.49 7.93
CA PRO A 324 16.78 1.27 8.36
C PRO A 324 16.63 0.94 9.85
N THR A 325 16.33 1.96 10.66
CA THR A 325 16.21 1.90 12.11
C THR A 325 14.80 2.33 12.49
N TYR A 326 14.10 1.48 13.25
CA TYR A 326 12.74 1.71 13.77
C TYR A 326 11.62 1.84 12.70
N PRO A 327 10.35 1.58 13.08
CA PRO A 327 9.22 2.15 12.34
C PRO A 327 9.36 3.68 12.31
N SER A 328 9.20 4.29 11.13
CA SER A 328 9.58 5.71 10.93
C SER A 328 8.48 6.53 10.27
N GLY A 329 7.26 5.98 10.21
CA GLY A 329 6.05 6.64 9.72
C GLY A 329 4.81 5.97 10.29
N GLN A 330 3.68 6.69 10.27
CA GLN A 330 2.40 6.17 10.77
C GLN A 330 1.25 6.69 9.92
N VAL A 331 0.31 5.81 9.64
CA VAL A 331 -1.00 6.14 9.06
C VAL A 331 -2.11 5.62 9.96
N LEU A 332 -3.33 6.10 9.75
CA LEU A 332 -4.51 5.65 10.46
C LEU A 332 -5.55 5.13 9.47
N PHE A 333 -6.16 3.99 9.76
CA PHE A 333 -7.21 3.39 8.93
C PHE A 333 -8.58 3.49 9.61
N ASP A 334 -9.58 3.97 8.88
CA ASP A 334 -10.97 3.89 9.32
C ASP A 334 -11.45 2.44 9.26
N ILE A 335 -11.78 1.87 10.42
CA ILE A 335 -12.20 0.47 10.54
C ILE A 335 -13.72 0.31 10.75
N THR A 336 -14.47 1.41 10.59
CA THR A 336 -15.90 1.49 10.91
C THR A 336 -16.77 1.86 9.73
N ASN A 337 -16.29 2.75 8.87
CA ASN A 337 -17.06 3.25 7.74
C ASN A 337 -16.68 2.53 6.44
N GLU A 338 -17.58 2.60 5.46
CA GLU A 338 -17.35 2.04 4.13
C GLU A 338 -16.22 2.79 3.38
N TRP A 339 -15.40 2.02 2.68
CA TRP A 339 -14.30 2.56 1.87
C TRP A 339 -14.69 2.86 0.42
#